data_AF-A0A485NTY7-F1
#
_entry.id   AF-A0A485NTY7-F1
#
_cell.length_a   1.000
_cell.length_b   1.000
_cell.length_c   1.000
_cell.angle_alpha   90.00
_cell.angle_beta   90.00
_cell.angle_gamma   90.00
#
_symmetry.space_group_name_H-M   'P 1'
#
loop_
_entity.id
_entity.type
_entity.pdbx_description
1 polymer ?
#
loop_
_entity_poly.entity_id
_entity_poly.type
_entity_poly.pdbx_seq_one_letter_code
_entity_poly.pdbx_strand_id
1 'polypeptide(L)'
;MTLEVQTNDLKEVANKLIPDSIGKDTENVCQCIYPLHDIFVRKVKMMKKPKFELGKLMAFHGKGSHPEKATEDEAGAEVEQADEYEPSV
;
A
#
# COMPACT_ATOMS: atom_id res chain seq x y z
N MET A 1 17.25 -5.41 4.03
CA MET A 1 15.95 -5.60 3.35
C MET A 1 15.15 -6.79 3.88
N THR A 2 15.71 -8.00 3.99
CA THR A 2 14.96 -9.21 4.42
C THR A 2 14.29 -9.06 5.78
N LEU A 3 14.99 -8.52 6.79
CA LEU A 3 14.45 -8.28 8.13
C LEU A 3 13.24 -7.32 8.06
N GLU A 4 13.41 -6.18 7.39
CA GLU A 4 12.38 -5.15 7.20
C GLU A 4 11.12 -5.64 6.48
N VAL A 5 11.19 -6.72 5.69
CA VAL A 5 10.06 -7.24 4.92
C VAL A 5 9.44 -8.47 5.58
N GLN A 6 10.24 -9.32 6.24
CA GLN A 6 9.74 -10.55 6.86
C GLN A 6 9.00 -10.32 8.17
N THR A 7 9.38 -9.31 8.95
CA THR A 7 8.79 -9.07 10.27
C THR A 7 7.51 -8.24 10.23
N ASN A 8 7.21 -7.62 9.08
CA ASN A 8 6.20 -6.57 8.97
C ASN A 8 5.11 -6.95 7.97
N ASP A 9 3.90 -6.44 8.18
CA ASP A 9 2.78 -6.63 7.27
C ASP A 9 2.86 -5.68 6.06
N LEU A 10 2.07 -5.97 5.02
CA LEU A 10 2.04 -5.19 3.78
C LEU A 10 1.79 -3.68 4.00
N LYS A 11 1.00 -3.32 5.02
CA LYS A 11 0.72 -1.92 5.38
C LYS A 11 1.98 -1.18 5.80
N GLU A 12 2.75 -1.79 6.68
CA GLU A 12 3.96 -1.20 7.25
C GLU A 12 5.08 -1.16 6.21
N VAL A 13 5.19 -2.20 5.38
CA VAL A 13 6.12 -2.22 4.24
C VAL A 13 5.79 -1.08 3.28
N ALA A 14 4.52 -0.84 2.95
CA ALA A 14 4.12 0.29 2.11
C ALA A 14 4.50 1.64 2.74
N ASN A 15 4.30 1.80 4.05
CA ASN A 15 4.67 3.03 4.78
C ASN A 15 6.18 3.30 4.78
N LYS A 16 7.02 2.26 4.71
CA LYS A 16 8.49 2.39 4.59
C LYS A 16 8.94 2.69 3.15
N LEU A 17 8.20 2.18 2.16
CA LEU A 17 8.50 2.39 0.74
C LEU A 17 8.15 3.81 0.27
N ILE A 18 7.10 4.45 0.80
CA ILE A 18 6.71 5.82 0.41
C ILE A 18 7.86 6.83 0.61
N PRO A 19 8.50 6.91 1.79
CA PRO A 19 9.65 7.79 2.01
C PRO A 19 11.01 7.17 1.61
N ASP A 20 11.00 5.95 1.06
CA ASP A 20 12.16 5.10 0.77
C ASP A 20 13.14 4.98 1.96
N SER A 21 12.62 4.64 3.14
CA SER A 21 13.46 4.53 4.35
C SER A 21 14.48 3.40 4.24
N ILE A 22 14.14 2.33 3.52
CA ILE A 22 15.01 1.16 3.33
C ILE A 22 16.24 1.52 2.48
N GLY A 23 16.09 2.36 1.46
CA GLY A 23 17.21 2.88 0.67
C GLY A 23 18.17 3.70 1.52
N LYS A 24 17.63 4.63 2.31
CA LYS A 24 18.40 5.49 3.22
C LYS A 24 19.13 4.72 4.32
N ASP A 25 18.49 3.71 4.91
CA ASP A 25 19.15 2.85 5.90
C ASP A 25 20.30 2.07 5.28
N THR A 26 20.14 1.62 4.02
CA THR A 26 21.20 0.92 3.29
C THR A 26 22.37 1.86 2.98
N GLU A 27 22.09 3.10 2.60
CA GLU A 27 23.13 4.13 2.39
C GLU A 27 23.94 4.32 3.67
N ASN A 28 23.28 4.50 4.80
CA ASN A 28 23.93 4.67 6.10
C ASN A 28 24.77 3.46 6.52
N VAL A 29 24.25 2.23 6.36
CA VAL A 29 24.99 1.01 6.73
C VAL A 29 26.21 0.78 5.82
N CYS A 30 26.13 1.14 4.55
CA CYS A 30 27.22 0.93 3.59
C CYS A 30 28.30 2.03 3.62
N GLN A 31 28.05 3.18 4.28
CA GLN A 31 29.01 4.29 4.38
C GLN A 31 30.39 3.87 4.91
N CYS A 32 30.46 2.87 5.80
CA CYS A 32 31.73 2.41 6.37
C CYS A 32 32.61 1.61 5.39
N ILE A 33 32.03 1.09 4.30
CA ILE A 33 32.73 0.31 3.28
C ILE A 33 33.02 1.19 2.06
N TYR A 34 31.99 1.85 1.53
CA TYR A 34 32.10 2.74 0.38
C TYR A 34 30.92 3.72 0.34
N PRO A 35 31.13 5.01 0.06
CA PRO A 35 30.04 5.96 -0.07
C PRO A 35 29.21 5.65 -1.32
N LEU A 36 28.03 5.09 -1.11
CA LEU A 36 27.05 4.84 -2.16
C LEU A 36 26.06 5.99 -2.19
N HIS A 37 25.82 6.56 -3.38
CA HIS A 37 24.81 7.58 -3.60
C HIS A 37 23.65 7.01 -4.41
N ASP A 38 22.46 7.59 -4.21
CA ASP A 38 21.23 7.24 -4.95
C ASP A 38 20.84 5.76 -4.85
N ILE A 39 20.64 5.28 -3.63
CA ILE A 39 20.14 3.92 -3.37
C ILE A 39 18.62 3.95 -3.27
N PHE A 40 17.95 3.23 -4.17
CA PHE A 40 16.49 3.15 -4.20
C PHE A 40 15.98 1.74 -4.52
N VAL A 41 14.78 1.44 -4.04
CA VAL A 41 14.08 0.19 -4.41
C VAL A 41 13.48 0.34 -5.81
N ARG A 42 14.20 -0.15 -6.82
CA ARG A 42 13.82 0.05 -8.23
C ARG A 42 12.51 -0.64 -8.64
N LYS A 43 12.15 -1.76 -8.01
CA LYS A 43 10.94 -2.52 -8.35
C LYS A 43 10.47 -3.37 -7.18
N VAL A 44 9.19 -3.26 -6.84
CA VAL A 44 8.49 -4.20 -5.96
C VAL A 44 7.45 -4.94 -6.78
N LYS A 45 7.44 -6.27 -6.72
CA LYS A 45 6.50 -7.13 -7.46
C LYS A 45 5.80 -8.08 -6.50
N MET A 46 4.48 -8.15 -6.61
CA MET A 46 3.70 -9.20 -5.96
C MET A 46 3.87 -10.52 -6.73
N MET A 47 4.48 -11.51 -6.08
CA MET A 47 4.67 -12.85 -6.65
C MET A 47 3.45 -13.74 -6.43
N LYS A 48 2.85 -13.66 -5.23
CA LYS A 48 1.63 -14.38 -4.87
C LYS A 48 0.69 -13.37 -4.24
N LYS A 49 -0.50 -13.22 -4.82
CA LYS A 49 -1.55 -12.39 -4.23
C LYS A 49 -2.14 -13.15 -3.04
N PRO A 50 -2.34 -12.50 -1.87
CA PRO A 50 -3.08 -13.11 -0.79
C PRO A 50 -4.51 -13.39 -1.24
N LYS A 51 -5.15 -14.40 -0.64
CA LYS A 51 -6.58 -14.65 -0.86
C LYS A 51 -7.37 -13.40 -0.49
N PHE A 52 -8.34 -13.06 -1.34
CA PHE A 52 -9.18 -11.89 -1.13
C PHE A 52 -10.14 -12.13 0.03
N GLU A 53 -10.08 -11.25 1.03
CA GLU A 53 -10.91 -11.30 2.23
C GLU A 53 -11.42 -9.89 2.51
N LEU A 54 -12.74 -9.68 2.47
CA LEU A 54 -13.35 -8.34 2.56
C LEU A 54 -12.98 -7.64 3.88
N GLY A 55 -12.99 -8.36 5.00
CA GLY A 55 -12.66 -7.80 6.31
C GLY A 55 -11.21 -7.30 6.40
N LYS A 56 -10.25 -8.02 5.79
CA LYS A 56 -8.85 -7.58 5.74
C LYS A 56 -8.72 -6.33 4.88
N LEU A 57 -9.42 -6.26 3.75
CA LEU A 57 -9.41 -5.07 2.88
C LEU A 57 -9.95 -3.85 3.62
N MET A 58 -11.13 -3.96 4.24
CA MET A 58 -11.72 -2.85 4.98
C MET A 58 -10.82 -2.37 6.13
N ALA A 59 -10.02 -3.24 6.74
CA ALA A 59 -9.02 -2.83 7.75
C ALA A 59 -7.84 -2.02 7.16
N PHE A 60 -7.46 -2.25 5.90
CA PHE A 60 -6.48 -1.40 5.20
C PHE A 60 -7.05 -0.02 4.86
N HIS A 61 -8.34 0.06 4.52
CA HIS A 61 -9.02 1.30 4.12
C HIS A 61 -9.69 2.06 5.28
N GLY A 62 -9.91 1.42 6.44
CA GLY A 62 -10.73 1.93 7.55
C GLY A 62 -10.06 2.98 8.43
N LYS A 63 -8.87 3.47 8.08
CA LYS A 63 -8.21 4.55 8.82
C LYS A 63 -7.51 5.51 7.86
N GLY A 64 -8.21 6.60 7.53
CA GLY A 64 -7.64 7.75 6.83
C GLY A 64 -8.21 8.04 5.44
N SER A 65 -9.53 8.14 5.30
CA SER A 65 -10.06 9.21 4.44
C SER A 65 -9.82 10.52 5.18
N HIS A 66 -8.66 11.15 5.00
CA HIS A 66 -8.55 12.58 5.26
C HIS A 66 -8.76 13.28 3.91
N PRO A 67 -9.98 13.75 3.61
CA PRO A 67 -10.19 14.63 2.49
C PRO A 67 -9.67 16.01 2.92
N GLU A 68 -8.59 16.47 2.30
CA GLU A 68 -8.28 17.90 2.37
C GLU A 68 -8.02 18.45 0.97
N LYS A 69 -9.11 18.55 0.20
CA LYS A 69 -9.64 19.86 -0.21
C LYS A 69 -11.10 19.74 -0.68
N ALA A 70 -11.96 20.38 0.13
CA ALA A 70 -13.31 20.91 -0.06
C ALA A 70 -14.05 20.65 -1.38
N THR A 71 -15.29 20.15 -1.29
CA THR A 71 -16.48 21.01 -1.13
C THR A 71 -17.63 20.18 -0.54
N GLU A 72 -18.33 20.79 0.42
CA GLU A 72 -19.66 20.37 0.88
C GLU A 72 -20.57 20.07 -0.32
N ASP A 73 -21.17 18.89 -0.35
CA ASP A 73 -22.62 18.80 -0.43
C ASP A 73 -23.07 17.42 0.08
N GLU A 74 -24.09 17.47 0.93
CA GLU A 74 -24.72 16.34 1.59
C GLU A 74 -25.41 15.38 0.61
N ALA A 75 -25.81 14.26 1.21
CA ALA A 75 -26.85 13.32 0.77
C ALA A 75 -26.34 12.07 0.03
N GLY A 76 -26.55 10.93 0.69
CA GLY A 76 -26.30 9.61 0.16
C GLY A 76 -27.01 9.41 -1.18
N ALA A 77 -26.27 8.87 -2.14
CA ALA A 77 -26.84 8.26 -3.33
C ALA A 77 -27.04 6.77 -3.04
N GLU A 78 -28.29 6.40 -2.78
CA GLU A 78 -28.79 5.04 -2.93
C GLU A 78 -28.51 4.59 -4.37
N VAL A 79 -27.69 3.55 -4.54
CA VAL A 79 -27.49 2.92 -5.85
C VAL A 79 -28.49 1.78 -5.93
N GLU A 80 -29.58 2.00 -6.67
CA GLU A 80 -30.54 0.96 -7.03
C GLU A 80 -29.81 -0.17 -7.77
N GLN A 81 -29.83 -1.36 -7.17
CA GLN A 81 -29.33 -2.58 -7.80
C GLN A 81 -30.35 -3.02 -8.86
N ALA A 82 -30.15 -2.57 -10.10
CA ALA A 82 -30.93 -3.04 -11.24
C ALA A 82 -30.67 -4.54 -11.47
N ASP A 83 -31.77 -5.25 -11.64
CA ASP A 83 -31.92 -6.69 -11.67
C ASP A 83 -31.06 -7.42 -12.72
N GLU A 84 -30.77 -8.67 -12.36
CA GLU A 84 -30.55 -9.81 -13.26
C GLU A 84 -29.15 -9.97 -13.89
N TYR A 85 -28.31 -10.73 -13.17
CA TYR A 85 -27.18 -11.45 -13.73
C TYR A 85 -27.70 -12.66 -14.52
N GLU A 86 -27.80 -12.56 -15.84
CA GLU A 86 -27.86 -13.74 -16.71
C GLU A 86 -26.44 -14.13 -17.18
N PRO A 87 -26.00 -15.40 -16.99
CA PRO A 87 -24.70 -15.84 -17.46
C PRO A 87 -24.74 -16.42 -18.88
N SER A 88 -23.65 -16.15 -19.63
CA SER A 88 -23.01 -16.96 -20.70
C SER A 88 -23.14 -16.45 -22.14
N VAL A 89 -22.01 -16.04 -22.74
CA VAL A 89 -21.13 -16.89 -23.59
C VAL A 89 -19.71 -16.33 -23.64
#